data_AF-I4FUV1-F1
#
_entry.id   AF-I4FUV1-F1
#
_cell.length_a   1.000
_cell.length_b   1.000
_cell.length_c   1.000
_cell.angle_alpha   90.00
_cell.angle_beta   90.00
_cell.angle_gamma   90.00
#
_symmetry.space_group_name_H-M   'P 1'
#
loop_
_entity.id
_entity.type
_entity.pdbx_description
1 polymer ?
#
loop_
_entity_poly.entity_id
_entity_poly.type
_entity_poly.pdbx_seq_one_letter_code
_entity_poly.pdbx_strand_id
1 'polypeptide(L)'
;MGYDFGTEARRDTFKQLMPTAVIGGIEVPSNPYDARQMVDYLADHLSEAKSLIWTLNLELTPIYAIEPLGSFSREVYAALQELLSGQVQAEDSPEYIQRVSIPGRITGRTVRLFSGQVVPVIEPDSPRGIYGWHINTLVSAAIEAVGAEQTEAQESQMRRTLSSFLNRIYYDLRNLGQTSQDRALNFAATNAFQAAQTFSEAVGAGMELDSINVSKSPFCRLDSDCWDVQLKFFDPENSRRARKVFRFTIDVSDLIPVTLGEVRSWSSPN
;
A
#
# COMPACT_ATOMS: atom_id res chain seq x y z
N MET A 1 -6.97 4.61 -1.81
CA MET A 1 -8.30 4.09 -2.23
C MET A 1 -9.36 5.19 -2.12
N GLY A 2 -10.55 4.93 -2.66
CA GLY A 2 -11.71 5.81 -2.53
C GLY A 2 -13.02 5.06 -2.70
N TYR A 3 -14.10 5.81 -2.90
CA TYR A 3 -15.42 5.29 -3.19
C TYR A 3 -16.10 6.15 -4.26
N ASP A 4 -17.07 5.56 -4.94
CA ASP A 4 -17.89 6.20 -5.97
C ASP A 4 -19.35 5.74 -5.83
N PHE A 5 -20.30 6.61 -6.18
CA PHE A 5 -21.73 6.34 -6.04
C PHE A 5 -22.33 5.59 -7.23
N GLY A 6 -21.69 5.67 -8.40
CA GLY A 6 -22.16 5.16 -9.69
C GLY A 6 -23.36 5.91 -10.28
N THR A 7 -24.32 6.32 -9.44
CA THR A 7 -25.58 6.96 -9.86
C THR A 7 -25.98 8.10 -8.92
N GLU A 8 -26.81 9.01 -9.42
CA GLU A 8 -27.40 10.10 -8.63
C GLU A 8 -28.29 9.56 -7.51
N ALA A 9 -29.08 8.52 -7.79
CA ALA A 9 -29.96 7.90 -6.80
C ALA A 9 -29.16 7.39 -5.60
N ARG A 10 -28.03 6.70 -5.84
CA ARG A 10 -27.17 6.20 -4.78
C ARG A 10 -26.53 7.33 -3.97
N ARG A 11 -26.06 8.38 -4.65
CA ARG A 11 -25.52 9.59 -3.98
C ARG A 11 -26.58 10.22 -3.07
N ASP A 12 -27.81 10.34 -3.56
CA ASP A 12 -28.91 10.99 -2.83
C ASP A 12 -29.36 10.15 -1.61
N THR A 13 -29.26 8.83 -1.67
CA THR A 13 -29.41 7.96 -0.48
C THR A 13 -28.44 8.36 0.63
N PHE A 14 -27.14 8.49 0.34
CA PHE A 14 -26.16 8.88 1.36
C PHE A 14 -26.38 10.31 1.87
N LYS A 15 -26.81 11.24 1.01
CA LYS A 15 -27.20 12.59 1.47
C LYS A 15 -28.35 12.57 2.49
N GLN A 16 -29.28 11.63 2.37
CA GLN A 16 -30.43 11.52 3.27
C GLN A 16 -30.11 10.78 4.56
N LEU A 17 -29.25 9.75 4.49
CA LEU A 17 -28.95 8.87 5.63
C LEU A 17 -27.81 9.38 6.50
N MET A 18 -26.81 10.05 5.92
CA MET A 18 -25.67 10.55 6.68
C MET A 18 -26.12 11.69 7.63
N PRO A 19 -25.67 11.66 8.90
CA PRO A 19 -26.03 12.69 9.87
C PRO A 19 -25.45 14.06 9.48
N THR A 20 -26.05 15.13 10.00
CA THR A 20 -25.46 16.47 9.90
C THR A 20 -24.09 16.49 10.56
N ALA A 21 -23.18 17.27 10.00
CA ALA A 21 -21.84 17.45 10.56
C ALA A 21 -21.78 18.74 11.38
N VAL A 22 -20.96 18.76 12.44
CA VAL A 22 -20.71 19.96 13.23
C VAL A 22 -19.31 20.46 12.89
N ILE A 23 -19.22 21.63 12.23
CA ILE A 23 -17.94 22.25 11.85
C ILE A 23 -17.83 23.58 12.56
N GLY A 24 -16.86 23.71 13.48
CA GLY A 24 -16.67 24.94 14.26
C GLY A 24 -17.87 25.32 15.13
N GLY A 25 -18.64 24.33 15.59
CA GLY A 25 -19.86 24.54 16.38
C GLY A 25 -21.12 24.86 15.57
N ILE A 26 -21.04 24.83 14.23
CA ILE A 26 -22.18 25.06 13.33
C ILE A 26 -22.62 23.73 12.73
N GLU A 27 -23.91 23.42 12.84
CA GLU A 27 -24.52 22.29 12.13
C GLU A 27 -24.61 22.61 10.63
N VAL A 28 -24.03 21.72 9.82
CA VAL A 28 -24.08 21.78 8.36
C VAL A 28 -24.70 20.49 7.79
N PRO A 29 -25.35 20.55 6.62
CA PRO A 29 -25.83 19.35 5.95
C PRO A 29 -24.70 18.35 5.72
N SER A 30 -25.06 17.06 5.72
CA SER A 30 -24.10 15.99 5.40
C SER A 30 -23.53 16.18 4.00
N ASN A 31 -22.22 15.94 3.88
CA ASN A 31 -21.52 15.95 2.62
C ASN A 31 -20.97 14.55 2.32
N PRO A 32 -21.64 13.75 1.49
CA PRO A 32 -21.18 12.39 1.18
C PRO A 32 -19.89 12.38 0.35
N TYR A 33 -19.45 13.53 -0.19
CA TYR A 33 -18.14 13.66 -0.84
C TYR A 33 -17.00 13.95 0.15
N ASP A 34 -17.31 14.31 1.40
CA ASP A 34 -16.30 14.40 2.46
C ASP A 34 -16.04 12.99 2.99
N ALA A 35 -14.88 12.45 2.63
CA ALA A 35 -14.50 11.09 3.02
C ALA A 35 -14.46 10.91 4.55
N ARG A 36 -14.20 11.96 5.33
CA ARG A 36 -14.23 11.90 6.80
C ARG A 36 -15.64 11.60 7.31
N GLN A 37 -16.62 12.33 6.81
CA GLN A 37 -18.02 12.09 7.17
C GLN A 37 -18.49 10.70 6.70
N MET A 38 -18.02 10.26 5.54
CA MET A 38 -18.35 8.92 5.02
C MET A 38 -17.77 7.81 5.90
N VAL A 39 -16.50 7.89 6.31
CA VAL A 39 -15.89 6.85 7.16
C VAL A 39 -16.53 6.79 8.53
N ASP A 40 -16.89 7.94 9.12
CA ASP A 40 -17.60 8.02 10.39
C ASP A 40 -18.98 7.36 10.29
N TYR A 41 -19.72 7.67 9.23
CA TYR A 41 -21.02 7.05 8.97
C TYR A 41 -20.91 5.52 8.80
N LEU A 42 -19.94 5.05 8.01
CA LEU A 42 -19.74 3.63 7.74
C LEU A 42 -19.20 2.84 8.95
N ALA A 43 -18.55 3.49 9.92
CA ALA A 43 -18.10 2.85 11.15
C ALA A 43 -19.28 2.27 11.94
N ASP A 44 -20.39 3.01 11.99
CA ASP A 44 -21.62 2.59 12.65
C ASP A 44 -22.58 1.82 11.71
N HIS A 45 -22.42 1.97 10.38
CA HIS A 45 -23.33 1.43 9.36
C HIS A 45 -22.61 0.61 8.29
N LEU A 46 -21.76 -0.33 8.71
CA LEU A 46 -20.91 -1.10 7.79
C LEU A 46 -21.68 -1.82 6.67
N SER A 47 -22.96 -2.19 6.87
CA SER A 47 -23.79 -2.78 5.82
C SER A 47 -23.94 -1.88 4.58
N GLU A 48 -23.89 -0.56 4.76
CA GLU A 48 -23.99 0.41 3.68
C GLU A 48 -22.71 0.51 2.84
N ALA A 49 -21.58 -0.06 3.31
CA ALA A 49 -20.35 -0.12 2.53
C ALA A 49 -20.56 -0.87 1.21
N LYS A 50 -21.45 -1.87 1.17
CA LYS A 50 -21.83 -2.59 -0.06
C LYS A 50 -22.58 -1.71 -1.06
N SER A 51 -23.15 -0.61 -0.60
CA SER A 51 -23.83 0.39 -1.42
C SER A 51 -22.84 1.38 -2.08
N LEU A 52 -21.53 1.21 -1.93
CA LEU A 52 -20.53 2.03 -2.61
C LEU A 52 -19.75 1.21 -3.64
N ILE A 53 -19.34 1.85 -4.72
CA ILE A 53 -18.30 1.31 -5.60
C ILE A 53 -16.97 1.68 -4.94
N TRP A 54 -16.31 0.72 -4.30
CA TRP A 54 -14.97 0.94 -3.73
C TRP A 54 -13.95 0.98 -4.85
N THR A 55 -13.04 1.95 -4.83
CA THR A 55 -12.05 2.14 -5.89
C THR A 55 -10.63 2.01 -5.36
N LEU A 56 -9.83 1.18 -6.04
CA LEU A 56 -8.39 1.23 -5.92
C LEU A 56 -7.88 2.28 -6.90
N ASN A 57 -7.21 3.28 -6.34
CA ASN A 57 -6.69 4.40 -7.10
C ASN A 57 -5.17 4.32 -7.11
N LEU A 58 -4.58 4.55 -8.27
CA LEU A 58 -3.15 4.81 -8.40
C LEU A 58 -3.01 6.31 -8.63
N GLU A 59 -2.46 7.00 -7.63
CA GLU A 59 -2.62 8.45 -7.46
C GLU A 59 -4.12 8.83 -7.46
N LEU A 60 -4.51 9.79 -8.30
CA LEU A 60 -5.88 10.28 -8.42
C LEU A 60 -6.71 9.53 -9.48
N THR A 61 -6.18 8.43 -10.04
CA THR A 61 -6.84 7.70 -11.12
C THR A 61 -7.38 6.36 -10.61
N PRO A 62 -8.72 6.13 -10.67
CA PRO A 62 -9.29 4.82 -10.42
C PRO A 62 -8.79 3.80 -11.44
N ILE A 63 -8.17 2.72 -10.97
CA ILE A 63 -7.65 1.63 -11.82
C ILE A 63 -8.47 0.35 -11.69
N TYR A 64 -9.10 0.13 -10.52
CA TYR A 64 -10.01 -1.00 -10.29
C TYR A 64 -11.17 -0.58 -9.41
N ALA A 65 -12.32 -1.21 -9.63
CA ALA A 65 -13.37 -1.31 -8.63
C ALA A 65 -13.17 -2.57 -7.79
N ILE A 66 -13.40 -2.47 -6.49
CA ILE A 66 -13.24 -3.57 -5.53
C ILE A 66 -14.63 -4.03 -5.14
N GLU A 67 -14.94 -5.29 -5.41
CA GLU A 67 -16.21 -5.89 -5.05
C GLU A 67 -15.99 -7.16 -4.23
N PRO A 68 -16.09 -7.06 -2.89
CA PRO A 68 -16.05 -8.22 -2.01
C PRO A 68 -17.31 -9.08 -2.17
N LEU A 69 -17.12 -10.38 -2.43
CA LEU A 69 -18.19 -11.37 -2.50
C LEU A 69 -17.93 -12.54 -1.53
N GLY A 70 -18.93 -13.40 -1.38
CA GLY A 70 -18.82 -14.60 -0.55
C GLY A 70 -18.86 -14.35 0.96
N SER A 71 -18.44 -15.37 1.71
CA SER A 71 -18.59 -15.44 3.17
C SER A 71 -17.75 -14.43 3.95
N PHE A 72 -16.67 -13.92 3.36
CA PHE A 72 -15.77 -12.94 3.99
C PHE A 72 -16.03 -11.49 3.54
N SER A 73 -17.12 -11.24 2.80
CA SER A 73 -17.40 -9.91 2.23
C SER A 73 -17.50 -8.82 3.30
N ARG A 74 -18.10 -9.12 4.46
CA ARG A 74 -18.23 -8.16 5.56
C ARG A 74 -16.87 -7.75 6.13
N GLU A 75 -15.98 -8.71 6.34
CA GLU A 75 -14.63 -8.50 6.87
C GLU A 75 -13.77 -7.71 5.87
N VAL A 76 -13.92 -7.97 4.57
CA VAL A 76 -13.26 -7.18 3.54
C VAL A 76 -13.81 -5.74 3.54
N TYR A 77 -15.12 -5.53 3.61
CA TYR A 77 -15.68 -4.17 3.71
C TYR A 77 -15.21 -3.44 4.98
N ALA A 78 -15.07 -4.14 6.11
CA ALA A 78 -14.50 -3.58 7.33
C ALA A 78 -13.05 -3.12 7.10
N ALA A 79 -12.22 -3.97 6.49
CA ALA A 79 -10.86 -3.60 6.13
C ALA A 79 -10.81 -2.40 5.18
N LEU A 80 -11.69 -2.33 4.17
CA LEU A 80 -11.74 -1.20 3.25
C LEU A 80 -12.14 0.11 3.96
N GLN A 81 -13.07 0.04 4.91
CA GLN A 81 -13.47 1.19 5.73
C GLN A 81 -12.33 1.64 6.64
N GLU A 82 -11.61 0.71 7.28
CA GLU A 82 -10.44 0.99 8.12
C GLU A 82 -9.33 1.68 7.31
N LEU A 83 -9.00 1.15 6.14
CA LEU A 83 -8.01 1.73 5.25
C LEU A 83 -8.40 3.16 4.81
N LEU A 84 -9.68 3.40 4.49
CA LEU A 84 -10.16 4.73 4.15
C LEU A 84 -10.13 5.67 5.36
N SER A 85 -10.46 5.16 6.56
CA SER A 85 -10.41 5.93 7.81
C SER A 85 -8.98 6.39 8.14
N GLY A 86 -7.98 5.52 7.96
CA GLY A 86 -6.58 5.90 8.11
C GLY A 86 -6.11 6.87 7.04
N GLN A 87 -6.61 6.77 5.80
CA GLN A 87 -6.25 7.69 4.71
C GLN A 87 -6.74 9.13 4.91
N VAL A 88 -7.82 9.35 5.66
CA VAL A 88 -8.39 10.69 5.90
C VAL A 88 -7.80 11.39 7.13
N GLN A 89 -6.92 10.71 7.87
CA GLN A 89 -6.18 11.31 8.97
C GLN A 89 -5.22 12.40 8.47
N ALA A 90 -4.81 13.29 9.36
CA ALA A 90 -3.76 14.27 9.06
C ALA A 90 -2.43 13.55 8.77
N GLU A 91 -1.59 14.10 7.88
CA GLU A 91 -0.34 13.44 7.44
C GLU A 91 0.67 13.20 8.58
N ASP A 92 0.59 13.99 9.65
CA ASP A 92 1.40 13.87 10.86
C ASP A 92 0.80 12.92 11.91
N SER A 93 -0.41 12.41 11.69
CA SER A 93 -1.07 11.44 12.57
C SER A 93 -0.37 10.07 12.50
N PRO A 94 -0.16 9.38 13.64
CA PRO A 94 0.32 8.00 13.64
C PRO A 94 -0.65 7.05 12.92
N GLU A 95 -1.93 7.38 12.89
CA GLU A 95 -2.99 6.60 12.22
C GLU A 95 -3.07 6.86 10.71
N TYR A 96 -2.21 7.72 10.16
CA TYR A 96 -2.23 8.06 8.75
C TYR A 96 -1.75 6.91 7.85
N ILE A 97 -2.67 6.38 7.05
CA ILE A 97 -2.40 5.34 6.06
C ILE A 97 -2.07 6.01 4.73
N GLN A 98 -0.84 5.83 4.26
CA GLN A 98 -0.37 6.45 3.03
C GLN A 98 -0.25 5.46 1.86
N ARG A 99 -0.12 4.16 2.16
CA ARG A 99 0.02 3.09 1.15
C ARG A 99 -0.92 1.96 1.52
N VAL A 100 -1.47 1.32 0.49
CA VAL A 100 -2.33 0.15 0.66
C VAL A 100 -1.92 -0.96 -0.30
N SER A 101 -2.19 -2.20 0.08
CA SER A 101 -2.12 -3.36 -0.82
C SER A 101 -3.44 -4.11 -0.76
N ILE A 102 -3.96 -4.52 -1.91
CA ILE A 102 -5.27 -5.18 -2.03
C ILE A 102 -5.15 -6.32 -3.04
N PRO A 103 -5.06 -7.59 -2.61
CA PRO A 103 -5.14 -8.73 -3.50
C PRO A 103 -6.59 -8.92 -3.99
N GLY A 104 -6.76 -9.25 -5.27
CA GLY A 104 -8.07 -9.55 -5.83
C GLY A 104 -7.99 -10.27 -7.17
N ARG A 105 -8.99 -11.10 -7.47
CA ARG A 105 -9.12 -11.79 -8.76
C ARG A 105 -9.77 -10.85 -9.77
N ILE A 106 -9.19 -10.76 -10.97
CA ILE A 106 -9.82 -10.03 -12.08
C ILE A 106 -11.02 -10.85 -12.57
N THR A 107 -12.21 -10.27 -12.46
CA THR A 107 -13.48 -10.99 -12.72
C THR A 107 -13.92 -11.00 -14.19
N GLY A 108 -13.27 -10.19 -15.03
CA GLY A 108 -13.73 -9.89 -16.39
C GLY A 108 -14.92 -8.93 -16.46
N ARG A 109 -15.51 -8.56 -15.31
CA ARG A 109 -16.58 -7.58 -15.21
C ARG A 109 -16.00 -6.17 -15.13
N THR A 110 -16.80 -5.19 -15.51
CA THR A 110 -16.49 -3.76 -15.40
C THR A 110 -17.64 -3.02 -14.76
N VAL A 111 -17.34 -1.91 -14.10
CA VAL A 111 -18.34 -0.98 -13.58
C VAL A 111 -18.11 0.42 -14.13
N ARG A 112 -19.19 1.16 -14.37
CA ARG A 112 -19.16 2.57 -14.74
C ARG A 112 -19.24 3.41 -13.47
N LEU A 113 -18.24 4.26 -13.26
CA LEU A 113 -18.19 5.24 -12.18
C LEU A 113 -19.12 6.43 -12.47
N PHE A 114 -19.40 7.24 -11.46
CA PHE A 114 -20.22 8.45 -11.57
C PHE A 114 -19.68 9.42 -12.64
N SER A 115 -18.35 9.47 -12.83
CA SER A 115 -17.69 10.26 -13.87
C SER A 115 -17.96 9.77 -15.30
N GLY A 116 -18.53 8.57 -15.46
CA GLY A 116 -18.67 7.88 -16.73
C GLY A 116 -17.48 6.99 -17.11
N GLN A 117 -16.35 7.08 -16.37
CA GLN A 117 -15.20 6.18 -16.53
C GLN A 117 -15.61 4.72 -16.27
N VAL A 118 -15.12 3.80 -17.09
CA VAL A 118 -15.35 2.36 -16.92
C VAL A 118 -14.07 1.71 -16.43
N VAL A 119 -14.14 0.99 -15.31
CA VAL A 119 -12.98 0.32 -14.69
C VAL A 119 -13.26 -1.18 -14.47
N PRO A 120 -12.23 -2.04 -14.56
CA PRO A 120 -12.36 -3.46 -14.27
C PRO A 120 -12.65 -3.72 -12.78
N VAL A 121 -13.39 -4.79 -12.50
CA VAL A 121 -13.75 -5.23 -11.15
C VAL A 121 -12.79 -6.33 -10.68
N ILE A 122 -12.18 -6.11 -9.52
CA ILE A 122 -11.45 -7.13 -8.77
C ILE A 122 -12.26 -7.62 -7.57
N GLU A 123 -12.10 -8.90 -7.26
CA GLU A 123 -12.78 -9.59 -6.16
C GLU A 123 -11.75 -10.09 -5.15
N PRO A 124 -11.65 -9.47 -3.96
CA PRO A 124 -10.86 -10.00 -2.86
C PRO A 124 -11.54 -11.24 -2.24
N ASP A 125 -10.81 -12.35 -2.11
CA ASP A 125 -11.34 -13.60 -1.54
C ASP A 125 -11.51 -13.51 0.00
N SER A 126 -10.68 -12.71 0.68
CA SER A 126 -10.63 -12.60 2.15
C SER A 126 -9.90 -11.32 2.56
N PRO A 127 -9.96 -10.87 3.84
CA PRO A 127 -9.17 -9.72 4.31
C PRO A 127 -7.66 -9.98 4.33
N ARG A 128 -7.20 -11.23 4.14
CA ARG A 128 -5.77 -11.55 4.15
C ARG A 128 -5.04 -10.89 2.99
N GLY A 129 -3.89 -10.30 3.28
CA GLY A 129 -3.09 -9.56 2.31
C GLY A 129 -3.58 -8.14 2.02
N ILE A 130 -4.71 -7.72 2.61
CA ILE A 130 -5.11 -6.32 2.64
C ILE A 130 -4.32 -5.63 3.74
N TYR A 131 -3.44 -4.71 3.37
CA TYR A 131 -2.60 -3.97 4.31
C TYR A 131 -2.67 -2.47 4.07
N GLY A 132 -2.60 -1.70 5.16
CA GLY A 132 -2.36 -0.26 5.17
C GLY A 132 -1.05 0.03 5.87
N TRP A 133 -0.22 0.89 5.29
CA TRP A 133 1.09 1.25 5.84
C TRP A 133 1.13 2.71 6.27
N HIS A 134 1.63 2.89 7.49
CA HIS A 134 1.93 4.18 8.11
C HIS A 134 3.42 4.45 7.93
N ILE A 135 3.80 5.21 6.89
CA ILE A 135 5.24 5.41 6.57
C ILE A 135 5.97 6.04 7.77
N ASN A 136 5.35 6.99 8.46
CA ASN A 136 5.95 7.64 9.63
C ASN A 136 6.29 6.63 10.74
N THR A 137 5.38 5.69 11.01
CA THR A 137 5.55 4.64 12.03
C THR A 137 6.61 3.63 11.60
N LEU A 138 6.63 3.21 10.33
CA LEU A 138 7.65 2.32 9.80
C LEU A 138 9.06 2.94 9.89
N VAL A 139 9.16 4.24 9.59
CA VAL A 139 10.43 4.96 9.68
C VAL A 139 10.91 5.06 11.13
N SER A 140 10.03 5.41 12.07
CA SER A 140 10.37 5.46 13.50
C SER A 140 10.82 4.08 14.01
N ALA A 141 10.08 3.01 13.70
CA ALA A 141 10.42 1.65 14.14
C ALA A 141 11.76 1.14 13.57
N ALA A 142 12.10 1.54 12.35
CA ALA A 142 13.38 1.18 11.73
C ALA A 142 14.56 1.95 12.33
N ILE A 143 14.38 3.22 12.70
CA ILE A 143 15.38 4.03 13.41
C ILE A 143 15.65 3.42 14.80
N GLU A 144 14.60 3.09 15.55
CA GLU A 144 14.70 2.47 16.88
C GLU A 144 15.48 1.14 16.82
N ALA A 145 15.27 0.34 15.76
CA ALA A 145 15.96 -0.94 15.58
C ALA A 145 17.47 -0.83 15.35
N VAL A 146 17.98 0.30 14.85
CA VAL A 146 19.44 0.52 14.67
C VAL A 146 20.16 0.69 16.00
N GLY A 147 19.43 1.04 17.09
CA GLY A 147 19.90 0.90 18.47
C GLY A 147 21.14 1.70 18.88
N ALA A 148 21.61 2.64 18.06
CA ALA A 148 22.80 3.44 18.34
C ALA A 148 22.43 4.76 19.01
N GLU A 149 23.28 5.25 19.94
CA GLU A 149 23.26 6.64 20.41
C GLU A 149 23.54 7.57 19.22
N GLN A 150 22.48 7.91 18.50
CA GLN A 150 22.52 8.80 17.36
C GLN A 150 22.41 10.23 17.87
N THR A 151 23.22 11.12 17.33
CA THR A 151 22.95 12.55 17.48
C THR A 151 21.63 12.89 16.78
N GLU A 152 20.92 13.93 17.25
CA GLU A 152 19.68 14.40 16.60
C GLU A 152 19.85 14.65 15.09
N ALA A 153 21.05 15.07 14.67
CA ALA A 153 21.39 15.29 13.27
C ALA A 153 21.42 13.98 12.45
N GLN A 154 21.99 12.90 13.01
CA GLN A 154 22.06 11.60 12.34
C GLN A 154 20.69 10.94 12.27
N GLU A 155 19.90 11.03 13.34
CA GLU A 155 18.51 10.53 13.33
C GLU A 155 17.67 11.25 12.26
N SER A 156 17.78 12.58 12.21
CA SER A 156 17.09 13.39 11.21
C SER A 156 17.50 13.03 9.78
N GLN A 157 18.78 12.74 9.56
CA GLN A 157 19.28 12.28 8.26
C GLN A 157 18.73 10.88 7.92
N MET A 158 18.79 9.93 8.86
CA MET A 158 18.27 8.58 8.67
C MET A 158 16.77 8.59 8.35
N ARG A 159 15.99 9.39 9.09
CA ARG A 159 14.55 9.60 8.84
C ARG A 159 14.31 10.07 7.40
N ARG A 160 15.08 11.06 6.91
CA ARG A 160 14.96 11.54 5.53
C ARG A 160 15.33 10.45 4.51
N THR A 161 16.44 9.74 4.70
CA THR A 161 16.90 8.70 3.76
C THR A 161 15.93 7.53 3.70
N LEU A 162 15.42 7.08 4.85
CA LEU A 162 14.46 5.97 4.90
C LEU A 162 13.10 6.36 4.30
N SER A 163 12.60 7.56 4.59
CA SER A 163 11.40 8.09 3.94
C SER A 163 11.59 8.21 2.43
N SER A 164 12.74 8.67 1.97
CA SER A 164 13.08 8.76 0.54
C SER A 164 13.11 7.37 -0.12
N PHE A 165 13.74 6.39 0.54
CA PHE A 165 13.78 4.99 0.09
C PHE A 165 12.39 4.38 -0.07
N LEU A 166 11.56 4.48 0.97
CA LEU A 166 10.20 3.92 0.97
C LEU A 166 9.30 4.59 -0.08
N ASN A 167 9.45 5.91 -0.27
CA ASN A 167 8.76 6.62 -1.33
C ASN A 167 9.24 6.18 -2.72
N ARG A 168 10.56 6.07 -2.91
CA ARG A 168 11.13 5.65 -4.20
C ARG A 168 10.72 4.23 -4.58
N ILE A 169 10.71 3.30 -3.63
CA ILE A 169 10.17 1.95 -3.85
C ILE A 169 8.75 2.01 -4.40
N TYR A 170 7.89 2.83 -3.81
CA TYR A 170 6.52 2.96 -4.30
C TYR A 170 6.47 3.51 -5.73
N TYR A 171 7.16 4.61 -6.01
CA TYR A 171 7.11 5.24 -7.33
C TYR A 171 7.76 4.42 -8.44
N ASP A 172 8.85 3.71 -8.13
CA ASP A 172 9.59 2.88 -9.09
C ASP A 172 8.85 1.57 -9.39
N LEU A 173 8.08 1.03 -8.42
CA LEU A 173 7.46 -0.29 -8.57
C LEU A 173 5.95 -0.26 -8.86
N ARG A 174 5.24 0.84 -8.59
CA ARG A 174 3.78 0.90 -8.80
C ARG A 174 3.42 0.59 -10.25
N ASN A 175 2.48 -0.34 -10.42
CA ASN A 175 1.97 -0.74 -11.73
C ASN A 175 0.55 -1.33 -11.56
N LEU A 176 -0.06 -1.80 -12.66
CA LEU A 176 -1.43 -2.31 -12.65
C LEU A 176 -1.61 -3.67 -11.94
N GLY A 177 -0.54 -4.39 -11.62
CA GLY A 177 -0.59 -5.64 -10.87
C GLY A 177 -1.22 -6.82 -11.61
N GLN A 178 -1.26 -6.79 -12.95
CA GLN A 178 -1.93 -7.84 -13.73
C GLN A 178 -0.98 -8.99 -14.09
N THR A 179 0.16 -8.67 -14.70
CA THR A 179 1.15 -9.69 -15.08
C THR A 179 1.84 -10.25 -13.84
N SER A 180 2.44 -11.44 -13.96
CA SER A 180 3.18 -12.00 -12.82
C SER A 180 4.35 -11.13 -12.37
N GLN A 181 5.05 -10.52 -13.32
CA GLN A 181 6.12 -9.57 -13.03
C GLN A 181 5.59 -8.33 -12.28
N ASP A 182 4.47 -7.77 -12.75
CA ASP A 182 3.78 -6.64 -12.12
C ASP A 182 3.37 -6.96 -10.68
N ARG A 183 2.79 -8.15 -10.44
CA ARG A 183 2.44 -8.64 -9.10
C ARG A 183 3.68 -8.78 -8.23
N ALA A 184 4.78 -9.30 -8.78
CA ALA A 184 6.04 -9.44 -8.05
C ALA A 184 6.62 -8.07 -7.67
N LEU A 185 6.57 -7.08 -8.56
CA LEU A 185 6.98 -5.69 -8.30
C LEU A 185 6.12 -5.04 -7.21
N ASN A 186 4.79 -5.14 -7.30
CA ASN A 186 3.88 -4.58 -6.30
C ASN A 186 4.04 -5.28 -4.94
N PHE A 187 4.24 -6.60 -4.92
CA PHE A 187 4.48 -7.33 -3.68
C PHE A 187 5.87 -7.07 -3.12
N ALA A 188 6.88 -6.81 -3.96
CA ALA A 188 8.20 -6.39 -3.50
C ALA A 188 8.15 -5.09 -2.70
N ALA A 189 7.29 -4.14 -3.09
CA ALA A 189 7.04 -2.94 -2.30
C ALA A 189 6.45 -3.30 -0.93
N THR A 190 5.45 -4.18 -0.89
CA THR A 190 4.84 -4.68 0.36
C THR A 190 5.88 -5.34 1.27
N ASN A 191 6.71 -6.23 0.71
CA ASN A 191 7.77 -6.90 1.43
C ASN A 191 8.83 -5.90 1.93
N ALA A 192 9.13 -4.85 1.16
CA ALA A 192 10.08 -3.82 1.58
C ALA A 192 9.55 -2.99 2.77
N PHE A 193 8.25 -2.71 2.82
CA PHE A 193 7.61 -2.09 3.99
C PHE A 193 7.66 -3.02 5.22
N GLN A 194 7.36 -4.31 5.03
CA GLN A 194 7.44 -5.32 6.11
C GLN A 194 8.86 -5.57 6.61
N ALA A 195 9.85 -5.55 5.71
CA ALA A 195 11.25 -5.79 6.01
C ALA A 195 12.06 -4.48 6.15
N ALA A 196 11.41 -3.35 6.47
CA ALA A 196 12.09 -2.04 6.57
C ALA A 196 13.30 -2.09 7.53
N GLN A 197 13.18 -2.85 8.63
CA GLN A 197 14.27 -3.08 9.59
C GLN A 197 15.47 -3.81 8.97
N THR A 198 15.29 -4.70 8.00
CA THR A 198 16.39 -5.39 7.32
C THR A 198 17.28 -4.43 6.51
N PHE A 199 16.71 -3.31 6.07
CA PHE A 199 17.43 -2.30 5.28
C PHE A 199 17.97 -1.15 6.13
N SER A 200 17.58 -1.05 7.41
CA SER A 200 17.97 0.04 8.29
C SER A 200 19.48 0.08 8.53
N GLU A 201 20.16 -1.06 8.52
CA GLU A 201 21.64 -1.11 8.60
C GLU A 201 22.32 -0.42 7.41
N ALA A 202 21.83 -0.66 6.19
CA ALA A 202 22.38 -0.04 4.98
C ALA A 202 22.12 1.47 4.97
N VAL A 203 20.89 1.87 5.32
CA VAL A 203 20.50 3.28 5.43
C VAL A 203 21.27 3.99 6.54
N GLY A 204 21.40 3.36 7.70
CA GLY A 204 22.15 3.88 8.84
C GLY A 204 23.66 3.98 8.58
N ALA A 205 24.18 3.19 7.65
CA ALA A 205 25.56 3.31 7.17
C ALA A 205 25.74 4.37 6.07
N GLY A 206 24.74 5.23 5.84
CA GLY A 206 24.77 6.33 4.87
C GLY A 206 24.53 5.90 3.42
N MET A 207 24.05 4.67 3.18
CA MET A 207 23.81 4.18 1.82
C MET A 207 22.40 4.54 1.33
N GLU A 208 22.28 4.79 0.03
CA GLU A 208 21.03 5.10 -0.66
C GLU A 208 20.70 4.02 -1.69
N LEU A 209 19.41 3.88 -2.05
CA LEU A 209 18.97 2.96 -3.09
C LEU A 209 19.51 3.39 -4.46
N ASP A 210 20.22 2.49 -5.14
CA ASP A 210 20.74 2.67 -6.50
C ASP A 210 19.71 2.19 -7.52
N SER A 211 19.35 0.91 -7.45
CA SER A 211 18.47 0.24 -8.42
C SER A 211 17.65 -0.88 -7.80
N ILE A 212 16.51 -1.14 -8.43
CA ILE A 212 15.64 -2.29 -8.16
C ILE A 212 15.59 -3.12 -9.43
N ASN A 213 15.98 -4.39 -9.34
CA ASN A 213 15.90 -5.35 -10.44
C ASN A 213 14.98 -6.50 -10.07
N VAL A 214 14.12 -6.89 -11.00
CA VAL A 214 13.22 -8.03 -10.85
C VAL A 214 13.40 -8.97 -12.02
N SER A 215 13.65 -10.24 -11.73
CA SER A 215 13.91 -11.27 -12.74
C SER A 215 13.26 -12.58 -12.34
N LYS A 216 12.94 -13.44 -13.31
CA LYS A 216 12.35 -14.74 -13.02
C LYS A 216 13.35 -15.61 -12.25
N SER A 217 12.92 -16.19 -11.14
CA SER A 217 13.79 -16.99 -10.30
C SER A 217 14.06 -18.35 -10.94
N PRO A 218 15.32 -18.84 -10.96
CA PRO A 218 15.61 -20.22 -11.32
C PRO A 218 15.25 -21.21 -10.18
N PHE A 219 14.93 -20.70 -8.99
CA PHE A 219 14.62 -21.50 -7.79
C PHE A 219 13.13 -21.48 -7.49
N CYS A 220 12.39 -22.40 -8.11
CA CYS A 220 10.95 -22.56 -7.88
C CYS A 220 10.59 -24.04 -7.79
N ARG A 221 9.51 -24.34 -7.06
CA ARG A 221 8.86 -25.65 -7.17
C ARG A 221 8.20 -25.74 -8.56
N LEU A 222 7.96 -26.97 -9.01
CA LEU A 222 7.08 -27.20 -10.15
C LEU A 222 5.72 -26.57 -9.82
N ASP A 223 5.17 -25.77 -10.74
CA ASP A 223 3.93 -24.99 -10.62
C ASP A 223 3.97 -23.69 -9.77
N SER A 224 5.15 -23.27 -9.30
CA SER A 224 5.34 -21.92 -8.73
C SER A 224 5.63 -20.88 -9.81
N ASP A 225 5.40 -19.60 -9.49
CA ASP A 225 5.78 -18.48 -10.34
C ASP A 225 6.60 -17.48 -9.53
N CYS A 226 7.88 -17.82 -9.33
CA CYS A 226 8.76 -17.03 -8.48
C CYS A 226 9.66 -16.06 -9.24
N TRP A 227 9.91 -14.95 -8.56
CA TRP A 227 10.67 -13.81 -9.05
C TRP A 227 11.70 -13.40 -8.00
N ASP A 228 12.95 -13.30 -8.43
CA ASP A 228 14.03 -12.73 -7.63
C ASP A 228 13.97 -11.21 -7.72
N VAL A 229 13.88 -10.56 -6.57
CA VAL A 229 13.95 -9.11 -6.43
C VAL A 229 15.28 -8.75 -5.81
N GLN A 230 16.00 -7.82 -6.44
CA GLN A 230 17.30 -7.34 -6.02
C GLN A 230 17.26 -5.84 -5.78
N LEU A 231 17.52 -5.43 -4.55
CA LEU A 231 17.72 -4.03 -4.15
C LEU A 231 19.21 -3.77 -4.01
N LYS A 232 19.74 -2.82 -4.78
CA LYS A 232 21.15 -2.43 -4.74
C LYS A 232 21.27 -1.06 -4.09
N PHE A 233 22.15 -0.93 -3.11
CA PHE A 233 22.43 0.30 -2.40
C PHE A 233 23.86 0.75 -2.68
N PHE A 234 24.08 2.07 -2.76
CA PHE A 234 25.39 2.68 -2.97
C PHE A 234 25.63 3.78 -1.94
N ASP A 235 26.90 4.15 -1.77
CA ASP A 235 27.30 5.26 -0.90
C ASP A 235 27.50 6.52 -1.77
N PRO A 236 26.66 7.56 -1.63
CA PRO A 236 26.75 8.76 -2.46
C PRO A 236 27.98 9.61 -2.14
N GLU A 237 28.54 9.51 -0.94
CA GLU A 237 29.71 10.28 -0.50
C GLU A 237 31.03 9.55 -0.82
N ASN A 238 30.98 8.21 -0.93
CA ASN A 238 32.15 7.39 -1.23
C ASN A 238 31.92 6.43 -2.41
N SER A 239 32.22 6.92 -3.60
CA SER A 239 32.16 6.15 -4.86
C SER A 239 33.15 4.98 -4.96
N ARG A 240 34.02 4.76 -3.97
CA ARG A 240 34.91 3.58 -3.90
C ARG A 240 34.37 2.48 -3.00
N ARG A 241 33.37 2.78 -2.16
CA ARG A 241 32.74 1.79 -1.28
C ARG A 241 31.94 0.81 -2.13
N ALA A 242 32.05 -0.47 -1.80
CA ALA A 242 31.27 -1.52 -2.46
C ALA A 242 29.77 -1.29 -2.26
N ARG A 243 28.97 -1.62 -3.28
CA ARG A 243 27.51 -1.58 -3.18
C ARG A 243 27.01 -2.71 -2.30
N LYS A 244 25.94 -2.47 -1.54
CA LYS A 244 25.27 -3.50 -0.75
C LYS A 244 24.07 -4.00 -1.54
N VAL A 245 23.96 -5.32 -1.70
CA VAL A 245 22.87 -5.96 -2.40
C VAL A 245 22.02 -6.72 -1.41
N PHE A 246 20.70 -6.59 -1.53
CA PHE A 246 19.70 -7.44 -0.89
C PHE A 246 18.91 -8.17 -1.95
N ARG A 247 18.72 -9.48 -1.79
CA ARG A 247 17.90 -10.30 -2.68
C ARG A 247 16.93 -11.15 -1.88
N PHE A 248 15.68 -11.16 -2.32
CA PHE A 248 14.64 -12.05 -1.83
C PHE A 248 13.84 -12.59 -3.01
N THR A 249 13.19 -13.73 -2.80
CA THR A 249 12.40 -14.42 -3.83
C THR A 249 10.93 -14.32 -3.45
N ILE A 250 10.07 -13.99 -4.40
CA ILE A 250 8.62 -13.90 -4.20
C ILE A 250 7.96 -14.93 -5.10
N ASP A 251 7.05 -15.75 -4.57
CA ASP A 251 6.13 -16.56 -5.36
C ASP A 251 4.80 -15.82 -5.53
N VAL A 252 4.39 -15.59 -6.79
CA VAL A 252 3.13 -14.91 -7.15
C VAL A 252 2.14 -15.87 -7.81
N SER A 253 2.31 -17.19 -7.62
CA SER A 253 1.40 -18.21 -8.17
C SER A 253 0.00 -18.15 -7.56
N ASP A 254 -0.12 -17.75 -6.30
CA ASP A 254 -1.38 -17.57 -5.58
C ASP A 254 -1.82 -16.09 -5.54
N LEU A 255 -3.08 -15.87 -5.17
CA LEU A 255 -3.71 -14.57 -5.02
C LEU A 255 -2.97 -13.69 -4.00
N ILE A 256 -2.51 -14.30 -2.91
CA ILE A 256 -1.68 -13.66 -1.88
C ILE A 256 -0.25 -14.15 -2.09
N PRO A 257 0.63 -13.31 -2.65
CA PRO A 257 2.01 -13.72 -2.86
C PRO A 257 2.73 -14.00 -1.54
N VAL A 258 3.80 -14.79 -1.63
CA VAL A 258 4.61 -15.18 -0.47
C VAL A 258 6.10 -14.96 -0.73
N THR A 259 6.81 -14.51 0.30
CA THR A 259 8.28 -14.44 0.26
C THR A 259 8.85 -15.83 0.56
N LEU A 260 9.80 -16.30 -0.27
CA LEU A 260 10.45 -17.59 -0.12
C LEU A 260 11.83 -17.42 0.53
N GLY A 261 12.02 -18.08 1.67
CA GLY A 261 13.28 -18.08 2.42
C GLY A 261 13.61 -16.73 3.06
N GLU A 262 14.87 -16.58 3.47
CA GLU A 262 15.38 -15.37 4.10
C GLU A 262 15.96 -14.39 3.06
N VAL A 263 15.92 -13.09 3.39
CA VAL A 263 16.62 -12.06 2.61
C VAL A 263 18.12 -12.35 2.62
N ARG A 264 18.69 -12.54 1.44
CA ARG A 264 20.14 -12.70 1.26
C ARG A 264 20.77 -11.34 1.06
N SER A 265 21.95 -11.11 1.66
CA SER A 265 22.69 -9.87 1.45
C SER A 265 24.18 -10.10 1.22
N TRP A 266 24.79 -9.30 0.35
CA TRP A 266 26.23 -9.35 0.06
C TRP A 266 26.74 -8.01 -0.47
N SER A 267 28.06 -7.84 -0.52
CA SER A 267 28.70 -6.68 -1.14
C SER A 267 29.06 -6.98 -2.59
N SER A 268 28.83 -6.03 -3.49
CA SER A 268 29.16 -6.11 -4.90
C SER A 268 30.16 -5.00 -5.27
N PRO A 269 31.14 -5.27 -6.16
CA PRO A 269 32.00 -4.23 -6.73
C PRO A 269 31.19 -3.12 -7.42
N ASN A 270 31.85 -1.96 -7.59
CA ASN A 270 31.26 -0.82 -8.28
C ASN A 270 31.14 -0.99 -9.78
#